data_AF-A0A932E1W9-F1
#
_entry.id   AF-A0A932E1W9-F1
#
_cell.length_a   1.000
_cell.length_b   1.000
_cell.length_c   1.000
_cell.angle_alpha   90.00
_cell.angle_beta   90.00
_cell.angle_gamma   90.00
#
_symmetry.space_group_name_H-M   'P 1'
#
loop_
_entity.id
_entity.type
_entity.pdbx_description
1 polymer ?
#
loop_
_entity_poly.entity_id
_entity_poly.type
_entity_poly.pdbx_seq_one_letter_code
_entity_poly.pdbx_strand_id
1 'polypeptide(L)'
;GARLTKHARPWRRGTSGSTPVRATAHARSLYEQARSGYHALCMEWNNKVAAAHGLEMAFPFLDRDLVGLLMGLPGEAQTWHGVPKALLREAMRGILPDPIVRRTWKADFTGLVNEGMERDFPLVVRAVCDGTAAQLGYLDRTAIREDVERVHANLRGAGAAAAWKLSDALGLEFWLQAFRAKETSVTGTAEHRGGQR
;
A
#
# COMPACT_ATOMS: atom_id res chain seq x y z
N GLY A 1 18.88 28.92 34.57
CA GLY A 1 18.46 29.35 33.22
C GLY A 1 17.30 28.49 32.76
N ALA A 2 16.24 29.13 32.30
CA ALA A 2 15.06 28.64 31.56
C ALA A 2 14.32 27.38 32.09
N ARG A 3 13.28 27.60 32.91
CA ARG A 3 12.19 26.64 33.19
C ARG A 3 11.26 26.60 31.98
N LEU A 4 11.11 25.45 31.32
CA LEU A 4 10.05 25.20 30.35
C LEU A 4 8.71 25.08 31.09
N THR A 5 7.89 26.14 30.99
CA THR A 5 6.52 26.14 31.51
C THR A 5 5.64 25.25 30.64
N LYS A 6 5.33 24.07 31.18
CA LYS A 6 4.32 23.12 30.72
C LYS A 6 2.91 23.73 30.83
N HIS A 7 2.53 24.51 29.82
CA HIS A 7 1.13 24.92 29.60
C HIS A 7 0.44 23.93 28.65
N ALA A 8 0.28 22.68 29.09
CA ALA A 8 -0.68 21.78 28.47
C ALA A 8 -2.07 22.22 28.94
N ARG A 9 -2.86 22.85 28.06
CA ARG A 9 -4.27 23.11 28.36
C ARG A 9 -5.00 21.76 28.44
N PRO A 10 -5.78 21.49 29.50
CA PRO A 10 -6.58 20.27 29.58
C PRO A 10 -7.56 20.23 28.40
N TRP A 11 -7.68 19.06 27.76
CA TRP A 11 -8.70 18.82 26.75
C TRP A 11 -10.09 18.97 27.39
N ARG A 12 -10.81 20.05 27.05
CA ARG A 12 -12.19 20.27 27.50
C ARG A 12 -13.13 19.57 26.53
N ARG A 13 -13.99 18.67 27.02
CA ARG A 13 -15.21 18.30 26.30
C ARG A 13 -16.05 19.55 26.18
N GLY A 14 -16.28 20.02 24.95
CA GLY A 14 -17.07 21.22 24.69
C GLY A 14 -18.51 21.03 25.18
N THR A 15 -18.93 21.88 26.10
CA THR A 15 -20.35 22.12 26.40
C THR A 15 -20.99 22.83 25.21
N SER A 16 -22.16 22.36 24.81
CA SER A 16 -23.00 22.84 23.71
C SER A 16 -23.08 24.38 23.65
N GLY A 17 -22.59 24.96 22.55
CA GLY A 17 -22.73 26.40 22.31
C GLY A 17 -21.76 27.02 21.29
N SER A 18 -20.80 26.29 20.74
CA SER A 18 -19.88 26.84 19.71
C SER A 18 -20.48 26.72 18.31
N THR A 19 -20.55 27.85 17.60
CA THR A 19 -20.69 27.94 16.13
C THR A 19 -19.92 26.80 15.47
N PRO A 20 -20.50 26.04 14.51
CA PRO A 20 -19.80 24.92 13.90
C PRO A 20 -18.49 25.42 13.32
N VAL A 21 -17.37 24.98 13.90
CA VAL A 21 -16.04 25.31 13.41
C VAL A 21 -16.02 24.81 11.98
N ARG A 22 -15.94 25.75 11.02
CA ARG A 22 -15.86 25.40 9.61
C ARG A 22 -14.65 24.50 9.45
N ALA A 23 -14.85 23.27 8.97
CA ALA A 23 -13.76 22.30 8.87
C ALA A 23 -12.58 22.92 8.12
N THR A 24 -11.40 22.91 8.74
CA THR A 24 -10.18 23.44 8.13
C THR A 24 -9.87 22.67 6.84
N ALA A 25 -9.12 23.26 5.91
CA ALA A 25 -8.69 22.55 4.71
C ALA A 25 -7.93 21.26 5.06
N HIS A 26 -7.18 21.29 6.15
CA HIS A 26 -6.52 20.13 6.73
C HIS A 26 -7.50 19.03 7.16
N ALA A 27 -8.50 19.37 7.98
CA ALA A 27 -9.52 18.44 8.44
C ALA A 27 -10.30 17.82 7.27
N ARG A 28 -10.64 18.63 6.26
CA ARG A 28 -11.28 18.15 5.04
C ARG A 28 -10.40 17.15 4.29
N SER A 29 -9.11 17.45 4.13
CA SER A 29 -8.18 16.55 3.44
C SER A 29 -8.04 15.20 4.16
N LEU A 30 -7.96 15.19 5.50
CA LEU A 30 -7.94 13.95 6.27
C LEU A 30 -9.23 13.14 6.11
N TYR A 31 -10.39 13.81 6.14
CA TYR A 31 -11.69 13.18 5.95
C TYR A 31 -11.82 12.54 4.55
N GLU A 32 -11.38 13.26 3.51
CA GLU A 32 -11.36 12.75 2.13
C GLU A 32 -10.41 11.55 1.99
N GLN A 33 -9.21 11.62 2.59
CA GLN A 33 -8.27 10.50 2.58
C GLN A 33 -8.84 9.28 3.30
N ALA A 34 -9.42 9.45 4.49
CA ALA A 34 -10.01 8.36 5.27
C ALA A 34 -11.18 7.67 4.54
N ARG A 35 -11.85 8.39 3.62
CA ARG A 35 -12.97 7.87 2.82
C ARG A 35 -12.62 7.56 1.37
N SER A 36 -11.34 7.64 1.01
CA SER A 36 -10.91 7.37 -0.35
C SER A 36 -11.17 5.92 -0.73
N GLY A 37 -11.74 5.71 -1.92
CA GLY A 37 -11.92 4.36 -2.48
C GLY A 37 -10.60 3.60 -2.63
N TYR A 38 -9.48 4.30 -2.81
CA TYR A 38 -8.15 3.71 -2.83
C TYR A 38 -7.80 3.03 -1.49
N HIS A 39 -8.00 3.73 -0.37
CA HIS A 39 -7.72 3.15 0.95
C HIS A 39 -8.69 2.00 1.29
N ALA A 40 -9.97 2.15 0.92
CA ALA A 40 -10.94 1.06 1.08
C ALA A 40 -10.49 -0.20 0.33
N LEU A 41 -10.05 -0.06 -0.93
CA LEU A 41 -9.53 -1.15 -1.73
C LEU A 41 -8.26 -1.78 -1.11
N CYS A 42 -7.30 -0.96 -0.66
CA CYS A 42 -6.10 -1.46 0.01
C CYS A 42 -6.41 -2.23 1.28
N MET A 43 -7.35 -1.75 2.10
CA MET A 43 -7.78 -2.42 3.32
C MET A 43 -8.50 -3.74 3.01
N GLU A 44 -9.39 -3.74 2.02
CA GLU A 44 -10.08 -4.95 1.56
C GLU A 44 -9.08 -6.00 1.08
N TRP A 45 -8.09 -5.59 0.27
CA TRP A 45 -7.03 -6.48 -0.19
C TRP A 45 -6.24 -7.08 0.98
N ASN A 46 -5.75 -6.24 1.89
CA ASN A 46 -5.00 -6.69 3.07
C ASN A 46 -5.81 -7.64 3.95
N ASN A 47 -7.11 -7.37 4.15
CA ASN A 47 -8.00 -8.23 4.92
C ASN A 47 -8.21 -9.59 4.26
N LYS A 48 -8.41 -9.63 2.93
CA LYS A 48 -8.55 -10.90 2.19
C LYS A 48 -7.28 -11.74 2.26
N VAL A 49 -6.12 -11.13 2.07
CA VAL A 49 -4.83 -11.81 2.19
C VAL A 49 -4.62 -12.34 3.61
N ALA A 50 -4.85 -11.53 4.63
CA ALA A 50 -4.73 -11.96 6.03
C ALA A 50 -5.68 -13.13 6.36
N ALA A 51 -6.95 -13.02 5.97
CA ALA A 51 -7.96 -14.05 6.22
C ALA A 51 -7.61 -15.39 5.53
N ALA A 52 -7.03 -15.35 4.33
CA ALA A 52 -6.55 -16.55 3.65
C ALA A 52 -5.45 -17.30 4.42
N HIS A 53 -4.76 -16.61 5.34
CA HIS A 53 -3.75 -17.16 6.23
C HIS A 53 -4.23 -17.30 7.69
N GLY A 54 -5.53 -17.15 7.95
CA GLY A 54 -6.10 -17.24 9.31
C GLY A 54 -5.71 -16.07 10.22
N LEU A 55 -5.32 -14.93 9.64
CA LEU A 55 -4.90 -13.73 10.35
C LEU A 55 -5.97 -12.63 10.26
N GLU A 56 -6.02 -11.78 11.27
CA GLU A 56 -6.81 -10.54 11.26
C GLU A 56 -5.89 -9.33 11.08
N MET A 57 -6.17 -8.50 10.08
CA MET A 57 -5.40 -7.28 9.85
C MET A 57 -6.03 -6.11 10.61
N ALA A 58 -5.22 -5.44 11.44
CA ALA A 58 -5.64 -4.25 12.17
C ALA A 58 -5.01 -2.97 11.59
N PHE A 59 -5.73 -1.86 11.67
CA PHE A 59 -5.28 -0.54 11.20
C PHE A 59 -5.35 0.51 12.31
N PRO A 60 -4.49 0.45 13.35
CA PRO A 60 -4.61 1.31 14.54
C PRO A 60 -4.59 2.82 14.25
N PHE A 61 -3.91 3.25 13.17
CA PHE A 61 -3.87 4.66 12.77
C PHE A 61 -5.16 5.17 12.10
N LEU A 62 -6.10 4.27 11.78
CA LEU A 62 -7.44 4.59 11.29
C LEU A 62 -8.50 4.54 12.40
N ASP A 63 -8.07 4.47 13.66
CA ASP A 63 -8.99 4.62 14.79
C ASP A 63 -9.78 5.94 14.68
N ARG A 64 -11.10 5.86 14.90
CA ARG A 64 -12.02 6.99 14.74
C ARG A 64 -11.62 8.16 15.64
N ASP A 65 -11.23 7.89 16.88
CA ASP A 65 -10.95 8.91 17.87
C ASP A 65 -9.59 9.56 17.59
N LEU A 66 -8.61 8.78 17.10
CA LEU A 66 -7.34 9.32 16.61
C LEU A 66 -7.54 10.22 15.38
N VAL A 67 -8.31 9.78 14.38
CA VAL A 67 -8.59 10.60 13.20
C VAL A 67 -9.37 11.86 13.59
N GLY A 68 -10.34 11.73 14.50
CA GLY A 68 -11.08 12.86 15.09
C GLY A 68 -10.16 13.87 15.78
N LEU A 69 -9.20 13.40 16.58
CA LEU A 69 -8.18 14.24 17.21
C LEU A 69 -7.35 14.98 16.16
N LEU A 70 -6.82 14.28 15.16
CA LEU A 70 -5.97 14.87 14.12
C LEU A 70 -6.71 15.92 13.29
N MET A 71 -8.00 15.71 12.98
CA MET A 71 -8.84 16.71 12.32
C MET A 71 -9.06 17.97 13.17
N GLY A 72 -8.98 17.86 14.50
CA GLY A 72 -9.10 18.99 15.43
C GLY A 72 -7.82 19.80 15.62
N LEU A 73 -6.66 19.30 15.16
CA LEU A 73 -5.37 19.97 15.30
C LEU A 73 -5.04 20.84 14.06
N PRO A 74 -4.22 21.89 14.22
CA PRO A 74 -3.60 22.58 13.08
C PRO A 74 -2.78 21.59 12.24
N GLY A 75 -2.89 21.65 10.92
CA GLY A 75 -2.21 20.71 10.03
C GLY A 75 -0.68 20.78 10.14
N GLU A 76 -0.16 21.97 10.42
CA GLU A 76 1.26 22.26 10.63
C GLU A 76 1.84 21.48 11.83
N ALA A 77 1.01 21.06 12.78
CA ALA A 77 1.47 20.24 13.90
C ALA A 77 1.98 18.87 13.43
N GLN A 78 1.41 18.31 12.36
CA GLN A 78 1.83 17.02 11.82
C GLN A 78 3.21 17.06 11.15
N THR A 79 3.59 18.23 10.64
CA THR A 79 4.83 18.49 9.90
C THR A 79 5.64 19.64 10.50
N TRP A 80 5.62 19.76 11.84
CA TRP A 80 6.28 20.84 12.57
C TRP A 80 7.74 21.03 12.13
N HIS A 81 8.12 22.27 11.82
CA HIS A 81 9.42 22.65 11.22
C HIS A 81 9.80 21.84 9.96
N GLY A 82 8.82 21.45 9.15
CA GLY A 82 9.03 20.67 7.92
C GLY A 82 9.39 19.21 8.17
N VAL A 83 9.35 18.72 9.41
CA VAL A 83 9.70 17.35 9.75
C VAL A 83 8.49 16.43 9.52
N PRO A 84 8.55 15.43 8.63
CA PRO A 84 7.43 14.52 8.42
C PRO A 84 7.11 13.71 9.69
N LYS A 85 5.81 13.61 10.02
CA LYS A 85 5.30 12.90 11.20
C LYS A 85 5.85 13.49 12.51
N ALA A 86 6.08 14.79 12.58
CA ALA A 86 6.67 15.46 13.75
C ALA A 86 5.89 15.19 15.04
N LEU A 87 4.56 15.33 14.98
CA LEU A 87 3.67 15.05 16.11
C LEU A 87 3.82 13.60 16.61
N LEU A 88 3.82 12.63 15.70
CA LEU A 88 3.99 11.22 16.05
C LEU A 88 5.38 10.94 16.64
N ARG A 89 6.44 11.53 16.07
CA ARG A 89 7.81 11.36 16.56
C ARG A 89 7.96 11.91 17.97
N GLU A 90 7.37 13.06 18.26
CA GLU A 90 7.37 13.62 19.60
C GLU A 90 6.59 12.73 20.58
N ALA A 91 5.41 12.26 20.18
CA ALA A 91 4.60 11.36 21.00
C ALA A 91 5.30 10.03 21.32
N MET A 92 6.18 9.55 20.43
CA MET A 92 6.94 8.30 20.61
C MET A 92 8.28 8.47 21.33
N ARG A 93 8.69 9.70 21.69
CA ARG A 93 9.95 9.92 22.41
C ARG A 93 9.90 9.24 23.79
N GLY A 94 10.93 8.46 24.10
CA GLY A 94 10.99 7.66 25.33
C GLY A 94 10.20 6.35 25.28
N ILE A 95 9.41 6.12 24.22
CA ILE A 95 8.77 4.83 23.92
C ILE A 95 9.61 4.04 22.92
N LEU A 96 10.06 4.70 21.84
CA LEU A 96 10.94 4.10 20.83
C LEU A 96 12.40 4.52 21.05
N PRO A 97 13.37 3.66 20.68
CA PRO A 97 14.78 4.04 20.64
C PRO A 97 15.02 5.29 19.79
N ASP A 98 15.89 6.18 20.27
CA ASP A 98 16.23 7.45 19.63
C ASP A 98 16.60 7.33 18.13
N PRO A 99 17.38 6.31 17.70
CA PRO A 99 17.68 6.12 16.27
C PRO A 99 16.43 5.90 15.40
N ILE A 100 15.38 5.25 15.93
CA ILE A 100 14.13 5.01 15.21
C ILE A 100 13.33 6.32 15.11
N VAL A 101 13.22 7.06 16.21
CA VAL A 101 12.50 8.35 16.27
C VAL A 101 13.15 9.39 15.36
N ARG A 102 14.47 9.38 15.22
CA ARG A 102 15.24 10.36 14.43
C ARG A 102 15.45 9.97 12.97
N ARG A 103 15.03 8.77 12.56
CA ARG A 103 15.21 8.27 11.19
C ARG A 103 14.54 9.17 10.15
N THR A 104 15.31 9.66 9.18
CA THR A 104 14.87 10.59 8.13
C THR A 104 14.52 9.94 6.80
N TRP A 105 14.95 8.70 6.58
CA TRP A 105 14.64 7.92 5.37
C TRP A 105 13.44 7.00 5.59
N LYS A 106 12.80 6.58 4.49
CA LYS A 106 11.71 5.58 4.51
C LYS A 106 12.29 4.22 4.14
N ALA A 107 11.88 3.19 4.88
CA ALA A 107 12.15 1.82 4.47
C ALA A 107 11.09 1.45 3.43
N ASP A 108 11.47 0.60 2.51
CA ASP A 108 10.57 -0.02 1.55
C ASP A 108 10.75 -1.55 1.57
N PHE A 109 10.03 -2.23 0.69
CA PHE A 109 10.10 -3.68 0.54
C PHE A 109 10.99 -4.11 -0.63
N THR A 110 11.76 -3.19 -1.22
CA THR A 110 12.52 -3.45 -2.45
C THR A 110 13.50 -4.60 -2.25
N GLY A 111 14.21 -4.66 -1.11
CA GLY A 111 15.12 -5.77 -0.79
C GLY A 111 14.41 -7.13 -0.79
N LEU A 112 13.26 -7.24 -0.11
CA LEU A 112 12.48 -8.47 -0.04
C LEU A 112 11.93 -8.89 -1.42
N VAL A 113 11.48 -7.91 -2.21
CA VAL A 113 11.01 -8.16 -3.58
C VAL A 113 12.15 -8.68 -4.44
N ASN A 114 13.34 -8.09 -4.35
CA ASN A 114 14.52 -8.55 -5.10
C ASN A 114 14.90 -9.99 -4.72
N GLU A 115 14.96 -10.29 -3.42
CA GLU A 115 15.28 -11.63 -2.92
C GLU A 115 14.29 -12.67 -3.44
N GLY A 116 12.99 -12.34 -3.46
CA GLY A 116 11.96 -13.19 -4.03
C GLY A 116 12.12 -13.39 -5.54
N MET A 117 12.37 -12.29 -6.27
CA MET A 117 12.58 -12.33 -7.73
C MET A 117 13.82 -13.14 -8.12
N GLU A 118 14.90 -13.03 -7.35
CA GLU A 118 16.13 -13.79 -7.58
C GLU A 118 15.91 -15.28 -7.30
N ARG A 119 15.29 -15.61 -6.17
CA ARG A 119 14.99 -16.99 -5.79
C ARG A 119 14.16 -17.71 -6.86
N ASP A 120 13.12 -17.05 -7.36
CA ASP A 120 12.15 -17.65 -8.29
C ASP A 120 12.39 -17.22 -9.75
N PHE A 121 13.58 -16.70 -10.06
CA PHE A 121 13.89 -16.05 -11.35
C PHE A 121 13.52 -16.89 -12.59
N PRO A 122 13.82 -18.21 -12.67
CA PRO A 122 13.43 -19.02 -13.81
C PRO A 122 11.91 -19.09 -14.03
N LEU A 123 11.13 -19.10 -12.94
CA LEU A 123 9.66 -19.09 -13.01
C LEU A 123 9.14 -17.73 -13.46
N VAL A 124 9.75 -16.65 -12.99
CA VAL A 124 9.43 -15.28 -13.41
C VAL A 124 9.67 -15.10 -14.90
N VAL A 125 10.84 -15.52 -15.41
CA VAL A 125 11.17 -15.46 -16.85
C VAL A 125 10.12 -16.19 -17.68
N ARG A 126 9.79 -17.42 -17.30
CA ARG A 126 8.78 -18.23 -18.00
C ARG A 126 7.41 -17.55 -18.00
N ALA A 127 6.96 -17.07 -16.84
CA ALA A 127 5.66 -16.42 -16.71
C ALA A 127 5.55 -15.14 -17.56
N VAL A 128 6.61 -14.34 -17.58
CA VAL A 128 6.60 -13.04 -18.26
C VAL A 128 6.87 -13.16 -19.77
N CYS A 129 7.81 -14.02 -20.19
CA CYS A 129 8.20 -14.14 -21.60
C CYS A 129 7.28 -15.07 -22.40
N ASP A 130 6.81 -16.15 -21.77
CA ASP A 130 6.10 -17.23 -22.44
C ASP A 130 4.62 -17.32 -22.01
N GLY A 131 4.22 -16.53 -21.01
CA GLY A 131 2.87 -16.50 -20.45
C GLY A 131 1.81 -15.87 -21.36
N THR A 132 0.59 -15.85 -20.84
CA THR A 132 -0.62 -15.37 -21.50
C THR A 132 -0.50 -13.91 -21.93
N ALA A 133 0.07 -13.06 -21.08
CA ALA A 133 0.26 -11.64 -21.37
C ALA A 133 1.09 -11.42 -22.64
N ALA A 134 2.17 -12.19 -22.81
CA ALA A 134 3.01 -12.16 -23.99
C ALA A 134 2.35 -12.82 -25.22
N GLN A 135 1.54 -13.87 -25.01
CA GLN A 135 0.75 -14.51 -26.08
C GLN A 135 -0.31 -13.61 -26.69
N LEU A 136 -0.92 -12.76 -25.86
CA LEU A 136 -1.93 -11.80 -26.29
C LEU A 136 -1.31 -10.49 -26.80
N GLY A 137 0.02 -10.36 -26.77
CA GLY A 137 0.71 -9.15 -27.22
C GLY A 137 0.62 -7.96 -26.26
N TYR A 138 0.22 -8.17 -25.00
CA TYR A 138 0.29 -7.11 -23.98
C TYR A 138 1.74 -6.86 -23.52
N LEU A 139 2.60 -7.86 -23.64
CA LEU A 139 4.04 -7.75 -23.42
C LEU A 139 4.78 -8.06 -24.72
N ASP A 140 5.68 -7.17 -25.13
CA ASP A 140 6.61 -7.44 -26.22
C ASP A 140 7.63 -8.49 -25.75
N ARG A 141 7.63 -9.66 -26.41
CA ARG A 141 8.48 -10.79 -26.01
C ARG A 141 9.97 -10.52 -26.16
N THR A 142 10.35 -9.73 -27.15
CA THR A 142 11.76 -9.45 -27.43
C THR A 142 12.27 -8.45 -26.40
N ALA A 143 11.54 -7.34 -26.24
CA ALA A 143 11.88 -6.31 -25.28
C ALA A 143 11.89 -6.84 -23.84
N ILE A 144 10.89 -7.65 -23.46
CA ILE A 144 10.81 -8.16 -22.09
C ILE A 144 11.91 -9.19 -21.78
N ARG A 145 12.36 -9.96 -22.77
CA ARG A 145 13.47 -10.91 -22.59
C ARG A 145 14.79 -10.18 -22.34
N GLU A 146 15.07 -9.14 -23.13
CA GLU A 146 16.23 -8.27 -22.95
C GLU A 146 16.19 -7.53 -21.60
N ASP A 147 15.02 -7.08 -21.19
CA ASP A 147 14.83 -6.41 -19.90
C ASP A 147 15.03 -7.40 -18.74
N VAL A 148 14.47 -8.60 -18.81
CA VAL A 148 14.61 -9.64 -17.77
C VAL A 148 16.07 -10.02 -17.53
N GLU A 149 16.86 -10.20 -18.60
CA GLU A 149 18.31 -10.47 -18.50
C GLU A 149 19.06 -9.33 -17.82
N ARG A 150 18.72 -8.08 -18.17
CA ARG A 150 19.28 -6.87 -17.56
C ARG A 150 18.88 -6.72 -16.11
N VAL A 151 17.65 -7.08 -15.74
CA VAL A 151 17.19 -7.05 -14.36
C VAL A 151 17.93 -8.07 -13.52
N HIS A 152 18.10 -9.31 -14.00
CA HIS A 152 18.81 -10.36 -13.27
C HIS A 152 20.20 -9.92 -12.79
N ALA A 153 20.97 -9.29 -13.67
CA ALA A 153 22.30 -8.76 -13.35
C ALA A 153 22.28 -7.67 -12.26
N ASN A 154 21.14 -6.99 -12.09
CA ASN A 154 20.97 -5.85 -11.20
C ASN A 154 20.08 -6.11 -9.97
N LEU A 155 19.50 -7.32 -9.82
CA LEU A 155 18.65 -7.67 -8.66
C LEU A 155 19.38 -7.54 -7.32
N ARG A 156 20.71 -7.73 -7.32
CA ARG A 156 21.57 -7.58 -6.13
C ARG A 156 22.03 -6.14 -5.86
N GLY A 157 21.70 -5.19 -6.73
CA GLY A 157 22.11 -3.79 -6.62
C GLY A 157 21.19 -2.95 -5.74
N ALA A 158 21.71 -1.83 -5.22
CA ALA A 158 20.97 -0.91 -4.35
C ALA A 158 19.81 -0.16 -5.04
N GLY A 159 19.69 -0.25 -6.37
CA GLY A 159 18.69 0.46 -7.18
C GLY A 159 17.85 -0.50 -8.01
N ALA A 160 16.88 -1.18 -7.40
CA ALA A 160 16.08 -2.19 -8.08
C ALA A 160 14.63 -1.75 -8.33
N ALA A 161 14.44 -0.58 -8.93
CA ALA A 161 13.15 -0.19 -9.49
C ALA A 161 12.64 -1.21 -10.54
N ALA A 162 13.54 -2.01 -11.12
CA ALA A 162 13.21 -2.96 -12.16
C ALA A 162 12.53 -4.24 -11.64
N ALA A 163 12.80 -4.67 -10.40
CA ALA A 163 12.09 -5.79 -9.78
C ALA A 163 10.60 -5.48 -9.61
N TRP A 164 10.27 -4.23 -9.24
CA TRP A 164 8.89 -3.76 -9.18
C TRP A 164 8.18 -3.79 -10.54
N LYS A 165 8.87 -3.48 -11.64
CA LYS A 165 8.30 -3.59 -13.00
C LYS A 165 8.01 -5.05 -13.38
N LEU A 166 8.87 -5.99 -12.99
CA LEU A 166 8.60 -7.41 -13.17
C LEU A 166 7.42 -7.87 -12.32
N SER A 167 7.27 -7.35 -11.09
CA SER A 167 6.08 -7.59 -10.27
C SER A 167 4.79 -7.13 -10.97
N ASP A 168 4.80 -5.97 -11.63
CA ASP A 168 3.64 -5.48 -12.38
C ASP A 168 3.30 -6.41 -13.56
N ALA A 169 4.31 -6.87 -14.31
CA ALA A 169 4.13 -7.82 -15.41
C ALA A 169 3.58 -9.17 -14.93
N LEU A 170 4.08 -9.69 -13.81
CA LEU A 170 3.54 -10.89 -13.17
C LEU A 170 2.11 -10.68 -12.67
N GLY A 171 1.81 -9.50 -12.12
CA GLY A 171 0.46 -9.13 -11.70
C GLY A 171 -0.53 -9.21 -12.85
N LEU A 172 -0.15 -8.68 -14.03
CA LEU A 172 -0.93 -8.81 -15.25
C LEU A 172 -1.10 -10.26 -15.69
N GLU A 173 -0.02 -11.05 -15.70
CA GLU A 173 -0.06 -12.46 -16.08
C GLU A 173 -1.02 -13.25 -15.18
N PHE A 174 -0.91 -13.10 -13.86
CA PHE A 174 -1.79 -13.80 -12.91
C PHE A 174 -3.23 -13.33 -13.01
N TRP A 175 -3.47 -12.04 -13.28
CA TRP A 175 -4.80 -11.53 -13.55
C TRP A 175 -5.40 -12.20 -14.80
N LEU A 176 -4.65 -12.24 -15.90
CA LEU A 176 -5.10 -12.88 -17.14
C LEU A 176 -5.38 -14.36 -16.93
N GLN A 177 -4.53 -15.08 -16.21
CA GLN A 177 -4.74 -16.49 -15.88
C GLN A 177 -6.03 -16.69 -15.07
N ALA A 178 -6.24 -15.87 -14.02
CA ALA A 178 -7.39 -16.00 -13.13
C ALA A 178 -8.74 -15.69 -13.82
N PHE A 179 -8.75 -14.74 -14.75
CA PHE A 179 -10.00 -14.28 -15.39
C PHE A 179 -10.27 -14.94 -16.75
N ARG A 180 -9.25 -15.31 -17.54
CA ARG A 180 -9.46 -16.08 -18.79
C ARG A 180 -9.80 -17.55 -18.55
N ALA A 181 -9.23 -18.18 -17.53
CA ALA A 181 -9.60 -19.56 -17.16
C ALA A 181 -11.10 -19.66 -16.81
N LYS A 182 -11.67 -18.58 -16.25
CA LYS A 182 -13.11 -18.50 -15.98
C LYS A 182 -13.94 -18.40 -17.25
N GLU A 183 -13.52 -17.62 -18.25
CA GLU A 183 -14.24 -17.52 -19.54
C GLU A 183 -14.34 -18.87 -20.25
N THR A 184 -13.25 -19.65 -20.30
CA THR A 184 -13.26 -20.98 -20.94
C THR A 184 -14.15 -21.99 -20.20
N SER A 185 -14.25 -21.89 -18.88
CA SER A 185 -15.12 -22.75 -18.06
C SER A 185 -16.61 -22.43 -18.16
N VAL A 186 -16.97 -21.17 -18.47
CA VAL A 186 -18.38 -20.75 -18.62
C VAL A 186 -18.92 -21.11 -20.00
N THR A 187 -18.09 -21.08 -21.04
CA THR A 187 -18.51 -21.47 -22.40
C THR A 187 -18.73 -22.98 -22.54
N GLY A 188 -17.99 -23.81 -21.80
CA GLY A 188 -18.13 -25.28 -21.83
C GLY A 188 -19.44 -25.83 -21.25
N THR A 189 -20.18 -25.06 -20.46
CA THR A 189 -21.47 -25.48 -19.87
C THR A 189 -22.67 -25.11 -20.74
N ALA A 190 -22.50 -24.24 -21.74
CA ALA A 190 -23.59 -23.78 -22.60
C ALA A 190 -23.93 -24.74 -23.76
N GLU A 191 -23.03 -25.66 -24.13
CA GLU A 191 -23.22 -26.57 -25.26
C GLU A 191 -23.96 -27.88 -24.92
N HIS A 192 -24.40 -28.08 -23.67
CA HIS A 192 -25.05 -29.33 -23.24
C HIS A 192 -26.58 -29.22 -22.98
N ARG A 193 -27.26 -28.23 -23.57
CA ARG A 193 -28.74 -28.08 -23.49
C ARG A 193 -29.43 -27.90 -24.85
N GLY A 194 -28.93 -28.56 -25.90
CA GLY A 194 -29.56 -28.54 -27.22
C GLY A 194 -29.52 -29.92 -27.89
N GLY A 195 -30.34 -30.87 -27.42
CA GLY A 195 -30.39 -32.17 -28.07
C GLY A 195 -31.26 -33.19 -27.35
N GLN A 196 -32.57 -32.95 -27.27
CA GLN A 196 -33.61 -33.97 -27.18
C GLN A 196 -34.97 -33.26 -27.14
N ARG A 197 -35.63 -33.17 -28.30
CA ARG A 197 -37.06 -33.42 -28.52
C ARG A 197 -37.28 -33.64 -30.01
#